data_AF-A0A383EH20-F1
#
_entry.id   AF-A0A383EH20-F1
#
_cell.length_a   1.000
_cell.length_b   1.000
_cell.length_c   1.000
_cell.angle_alpha   90.00
_cell.angle_beta   90.00
_cell.angle_gamma   90.00
#
_symmetry.space_group_name_H-M   'P 1'
#
loop_
_entity.id
_entity.type
_entity.pdbx_description
1 polymer ?
#
loop_
_entity_poly.entity_id
_entity_poly.type
_entity_poly.pdbx_seq_one_letter_code
_entity_poly.pdbx_strand_id
1 'polypeptide(L)'
;MPGEREPSPRSHRRFVVDFALGQDVLSEGPDSVLGVLDSSTGQVSDLVVHRLPGERGWRASFRLIPDGNAAAELRLYLVLGQQRLTETWSYVWYPDHAID
;
A
#
# COMPACT_ATOMS: atom_id res chain seq x y z
N MET A 1 -2.25 17.23 -3.65
CA MET A 1 -2.31 18.50 -2.89
C MET A 1 -1.75 19.60 -3.76
N PRO A 2 -2.33 20.82 -3.80
CA PRO A 2 -1.74 21.93 -4.55
C PRO A 2 -0.41 22.32 -3.89
N GLY A 3 0.70 22.32 -4.65
CA GLY A 3 2.00 22.81 -4.14
C GLY A 3 3.26 22.09 -4.62
N GLU A 4 3.16 20.94 -5.30
CA GLU A 4 4.36 20.24 -5.79
C GLU A 4 4.86 20.93 -7.08
N ARG A 5 5.91 21.76 -6.95
CA ARG A 5 6.48 22.59 -8.03
C ARG A 5 7.38 21.83 -9.01
N GLU A 6 7.56 20.53 -8.82
CA GLU A 6 8.33 19.65 -9.71
C GLU A 6 7.51 18.36 -9.88
N PRO A 7 7.30 17.85 -11.11
CA PRO A 7 6.75 16.50 -11.26
C PRO A 7 7.64 15.52 -10.51
N SER A 8 7.06 14.69 -9.65
CA SER A 8 7.82 13.62 -9.00
C SER A 8 8.55 12.79 -10.07
N PRO A 9 9.79 12.35 -9.81
CA PRO A 9 10.48 11.43 -10.70
C PRO A 9 9.54 10.28 -11.11
N ARG A 10 9.56 9.88 -12.39
CA ARG A 10 8.67 8.84 -12.92
C ARG A 10 8.81 7.50 -12.18
N SER A 11 9.96 7.28 -11.52
CA SER A 11 10.25 6.12 -10.69
C SER A 11 9.51 6.13 -9.35
N HIS A 12 9.06 7.29 -8.85
CA HIS A 12 8.20 7.38 -7.67
C HIS A 12 6.83 6.81 -8.00
N ARG A 13 6.40 5.82 -7.21
CA ARG A 13 5.18 5.08 -7.52
C ARG A 13 4.20 5.16 -6.36
N ARG A 14 2.92 5.32 -6.69
CA ARG A 14 1.82 5.12 -5.75
C ARG A 14 1.17 3.78 -6.04
N PHE A 15 0.98 3.00 -4.98
CA PHE A 15 0.26 1.73 -5.03
C PHE A 15 -1.10 1.90 -4.37
N VAL A 16 -2.08 1.17 -4.91
CA VAL A 16 -3.43 1.05 -4.36
C VAL A 16 -3.76 -0.44 -4.40
N VAL A 17 -4.00 -1.01 -3.23
CA VAL A 17 -4.26 -2.45 -3.06
C VAL A 17 -5.59 -2.61 -2.34
N ASP A 18 -6.51 -3.33 -2.99
CA ASP A 18 -7.83 -3.63 -2.45
C ASP A 18 -7.84 -5.06 -1.89
N PHE A 19 -8.21 -5.18 -0.63
CA PHE A 19 -8.39 -6.44 0.07
C PHE A 19 -9.88 -6.70 0.25
N ALA A 20 -10.41 -7.72 -0.41
CA ALA A 20 -11.75 -8.22 -0.16
C ALA A 20 -11.73 -9.03 1.16
N LEU A 21 -12.47 -8.57 2.16
CA LEU A 21 -12.61 -9.24 3.46
C LEU A 21 -14.08 -9.60 3.70
N GLY A 22 -14.32 -10.66 4.47
CA GLY A 22 -15.67 -11.10 4.85
C GLY A 22 -16.41 -10.07 5.70
N GLN A 23 -17.74 -10.18 5.75
CA GLN A 23 -18.63 -9.20 6.39
C GLN A 23 -18.32 -8.98 7.88
N ASP A 24 -17.85 -10.00 8.59
CA ASP A 24 -17.59 -9.93 10.03
C ASP A 24 -16.51 -8.89 10.41
N VAL A 25 -15.53 -8.67 9.53
CA VAL A 25 -14.42 -7.72 9.74
C VAL A 25 -14.82 -6.27 9.39
N LEU A 26 -15.95 -6.10 8.69
CA LEU A 26 -16.43 -4.80 8.22
C LEU A 26 -17.24 -4.03 9.27
N SER A 27 -17.57 -4.68 10.38
CA SER A 27 -18.24 -4.11 11.57
C SER A 27 -17.33 -3.17 12.37
N GLU A 28 -16.02 -3.36 12.24
CA GLU A 28 -15.00 -2.62 12.98
C GLU A 28 -14.81 -1.20 12.42
N GLY A 29 -14.56 -0.24 13.31
CA GLY A 29 -14.36 1.16 12.92
C GLY A 29 -13.15 1.36 12.02
N PRO A 30 -13.15 2.41 11.15
CA PRO A 30 -12.09 2.67 10.17
C PRO A 30 -10.68 2.72 10.76
N ASP A 31 -10.54 3.17 12.01
CA ASP A 31 -9.25 3.35 12.68
C ASP A 31 -8.68 2.06 13.29
N SER A 32 -9.44 0.96 13.24
CA SER A 32 -9.08 -0.30 13.91
C SER A 32 -8.21 -1.20 13.02
N VAL A 33 -8.35 -1.06 11.69
CA VAL A 33 -7.61 -1.86 10.72
C VAL A 33 -6.38 -1.12 10.24
N LEU A 34 -5.22 -1.70 10.49
CA LEU A 34 -3.92 -1.13 10.14
C LEU A 34 -3.25 -1.96 9.04
N GLY A 35 -2.46 -1.27 8.21
CA GLY A 35 -1.59 -1.91 7.23
C GLY A 35 -0.21 -2.13 7.81
N VAL A 36 0.36 -3.31 7.56
CA VAL A 36 1.78 -3.59 7.81
C VAL A 36 2.47 -3.74 6.47
N LEU A 37 3.33 -2.78 6.14
CA LEU A 37 4.04 -2.67 4.88
C LEU A 37 5.54 -2.81 5.10
N ASP A 38 6.17 -3.64 4.29
CA ASP A 38 7.62 -3.80 4.23
C ASP A 38 8.12 -3.64 2.79
N SER A 39 9.36 -3.17 2.65
CA SER A 39 10.05 -3.03 1.37
C SER A 39 11.49 -3.48 1.53
N SER A 40 11.97 -4.34 0.62
CA SER A 40 13.36 -4.82 0.67
C SER A 40 14.39 -3.73 0.37
N THR A 41 14.04 -2.75 -0.46
CA THR A 41 14.86 -1.58 -0.82
C THR A 41 13.98 -0.34 -0.99
N GLY A 42 14.60 0.84 -1.05
CA GLY A 42 13.87 2.11 -1.17
C GLY A 42 13.11 2.50 0.10
N GLN A 43 12.30 3.54 -0.02
CA GLN A 43 11.51 4.10 1.08
C GLN A 43 10.02 4.03 0.77
N VAL A 44 9.26 3.41 1.67
CA VAL A 44 7.81 3.44 1.66
C VAL A 44 7.27 4.51 2.59
N SER A 45 6.23 5.23 2.17
CA SER A 45 5.63 6.32 2.93
C SER A 45 4.13 6.44 2.66
N ASP A 46 3.44 7.23 3.47
CA ASP A 46 2.02 7.55 3.36
C ASP A 46 1.12 6.31 3.24
N LEU A 47 1.42 5.27 4.01
CA LEU A 47 0.54 4.13 4.15
C LEU A 47 -0.75 4.57 4.84
N VAL A 48 -1.85 4.51 4.09
CA VAL A 48 -3.20 4.80 4.57
C VAL A 48 -4.08 3.61 4.24
N VAL A 49 -4.80 3.14 5.23
CA VAL A 49 -5.82 2.08 5.10
C VAL A 49 -7.18 2.68 5.38
N HIS A 50 -8.15 2.43 4.50
CA HIS A 50 -9.53 2.88 4.68
C HIS A 50 -10.52 1.86 4.14
N ARG A 51 -11.71 1.82 4.75
CA ARG A 51 -12.79 0.94 4.34
C ARG A 51 -13.36 1.41 3.00
N LEU A 52 -13.60 0.47 2.09
CA LEU A 52 -14.28 0.75 0.83
C LEU A 52 -15.80 0.83 1.03
N PRO A 53 -16.51 1.67 0.26
CA PRO A 53 -17.97 1.73 0.32
C PRO A 53 -18.63 0.39 -0.05
N GLY A 54 -19.83 0.14 0.50
CA GLY A 54 -20.68 -0.99 0.09
C GLY A 54 -20.09 -2.37 0.37
N GLU A 55 -19.46 -2.53 1.54
CA GLU A 55 -18.92 -3.81 2.02
C GLU A 55 -17.87 -4.46 1.10
N ARG A 56 -17.15 -3.64 0.33
CA ARG A 56 -16.16 -4.13 -0.65
C ARG A 56 -14.79 -4.48 -0.05
N GLY A 57 -14.66 -4.44 1.28
CA GLY A 57 -13.40 -4.66 1.96
C GLY A 57 -12.66 -3.37 2.29
N TRP A 58 -11.33 -3.41 2.21
CA TRP A 58 -10.43 -2.34 2.63
C TRP A 58 -9.43 -2.01 1.54
N ARG A 59 -9.06 -0.74 1.43
CA ARG A 59 -8.05 -0.24 0.51
C ARG A 59 -6.86 0.28 1.29
N ALA A 60 -5.70 -0.24 0.94
CA ALA A 60 -4.43 0.32 1.35
C ALA A 60 -3.84 1.13 0.20
N SER A 61 -3.28 2.31 0.50
CA SER A 61 -2.49 3.08 -0.46
C SER A 61 -1.21 3.56 0.19
N PHE A 62 -0.11 3.56 -0.55
CA PHE A 62 1.19 4.02 -0.09
C PHE A 62 2.03 4.49 -1.28
N ARG A 63 3.13 5.19 -1.00
CA ARG A 63 4.15 5.55 -1.99
C ARG A 63 5.42 4.74 -1.79
N LEU A 64 6.11 4.45 -2.89
CA LEU A 64 7.47 3.96 -2.94
C LEU A 64 8.35 4.99 -3.64
N ILE A 65 9.44 5.37 -2.97
CA ILE A 65 10.60 6.04 -3.55
C ILE A 65 11.69 4.98 -3.67
N PRO A 66 12.00 4.47 -4.87
CA PRO A 66 12.99 3.41 -5.03
C PRO A 66 14.42 3.92 -4.73
N ASP A 67 15.30 3.00 -4.33
CA ASP A 67 16.72 3.28 -4.19
C ASP A 67 17.43 3.10 -5.54
N GLY A 68 17.56 4.19 -6.28
CA GLY A 68 18.08 4.19 -7.65
C GLY A 68 17.26 3.27 -8.56
N ASN A 69 17.95 2.32 -9.18
CA ASN A 69 17.41 1.36 -10.14
C ASN A 69 17.15 -0.03 -9.54
N ALA A 70 17.38 -0.19 -8.22
CA ALA A 70 17.19 -1.48 -7.56
C ALA A 70 15.71 -1.90 -7.56
N ALA A 71 15.45 -3.18 -7.84
CA ALA A 71 14.12 -3.74 -7.68
C ALA A 71 13.72 -3.73 -6.20
N ALA A 72 12.47 -3.35 -5.92
CA ALA A 72 11.91 -3.34 -4.57
C ALA A 72 10.86 -4.43 -4.44
N GLU A 73 11.08 -5.38 -3.52
CA GLU A 73 10.06 -6.34 -3.12
C GLU A 73 9.20 -5.71 -2.03
N LEU A 74 7.90 -5.60 -2.30
CA LEU A 74 6.91 -5.01 -1.41
C LEU A 74 6.05 -6.12 -0.82
N ARG A 75 5.84 -6.06 0.50
CA ARG A 75 4.97 -7.00 1.22
C ARG A 75 3.98 -6.23 2.08
N LEU A 76 2.69 -6.49 1.91
CA LEU A 76 1.61 -5.78 2.60
C LEU A 76 0.55 -6.75 3.12
N TYR A 77 0.05 -6.51 4.32
CA TYR A 77 -1.12 -7.18 4.87
C TYR A 77 -1.85 -6.29 5.88
N LEU A 78 -3.09 -6.67 6.19
CA LEU A 78 -3.93 -5.96 7.16
C LEU A 78 -4.00 -6.69 8.49
N VAL A 79 -4.05 -5.92 9.57
CA VAL A 79 -4.19 -6.39 10.95
C VAL A 79 -5.29 -5.62 11.69
N LEU A 80 -5.89 -6.28 12.68
CA LEU A 80 -6.76 -5.70 13.70
C LEU A 80 -6.17 -6.04 15.07
N GLY A 81 -5.59 -5.04 15.74
CA GLY A 81 -4.83 -5.26 16.97
C GLY A 81 -3.62 -6.17 16.75
N GLN A 82 -3.71 -7.43 17.19
CA GLN A 82 -2.69 -8.46 16.99
C GLN A 82 -3.11 -9.56 16.01
N GLN A 83 -4.36 -9.52 15.53
CA GLN A 83 -4.87 -10.51 14.60
C GLN A 83 -4.56 -10.11 13.16
N ARG A 84 -4.05 -11.07 12.39
CA ARG A 84 -3.88 -10.91 10.95
C ARG A 84 -5.18 -11.17 10.21
N LEU A 85 -5.60 -10.22 9.37
CA LEU A 85 -6.87 -10.27 8.66
C LEU A 85 -6.73 -10.80 7.23
N THR A 86 -5.58 -10.60 6.59
CA THR A 86 -5.36 -10.95 5.19
C THR A 86 -4.12 -11.82 5.01
N GLU A 87 -4.08 -12.54 3.88
CA GLU A 87 -2.84 -13.04 3.29
C GLU A 87 -1.83 -11.89 3.04
N THR A 88 -0.57 -12.24 2.73
CA THR A 88 0.41 -11.23 2.29
C THR A 88 0.20 -10.93 0.81
N TRP A 89 -0.09 -9.68 0.46
CA TRP A 89 0.12 -9.19 -0.89
C TRP A 89 1.62 -8.96 -1.09
N SER A 90 2.22 -9.66 -2.06
CA SER A 90 3.63 -9.52 -2.43
C SER A 90 3.76 -9.06 -3.88
N TYR A 91 4.64 -8.10 -4.15
CA TYR A 91 4.87 -7.56 -5.49
C TYR A 91 6.30 -7.04 -5.64
N VAL A 92 6.92 -7.26 -6.81
CA VAL A 92 8.24 -6.71 -7.12
C VAL A 92 8.10 -5.55 -8.10
N TRP A 93 8.57 -4.38 -7.71
CA TRP A 93 8.61 -3.18 -8.54
C TRP A 93 10.00 -2.97 -9.14
N TYR A 94 10.07 -2.73 -10.44
CA TYR A 94 11.31 -2.46 -11.16
C TYR A 94 11.30 -1.01 -11.68
N PRO A 95 12.15 -0.12 -11.15
CA PRO A 95 12.20 1.29 -11.56
C PRO A 95 12.56 1.47 -13.04
N ASP A 96 13.43 0.60 -13.59
CA ASP A 96 13.97 0.71 -14.94
C ASP A 96 12.93 0.43 -16.04
N HIS A 97 11.89 -0.34 -15.72
CA HIS A 97 10.78 -0.63 -16.64
C HIS A 97 9.71 0.48 -16.66
N ALA A 98 9.87 1.55 -15.87
CA ALA A 98 9.00 2.72 -15.95
C ALA A 98 9.36 3.67 -17.12
N ILE A 99 10.32 3.28 -17.97
CA ILE A 99 10.67 3.96 -19.22
C ILE A 99 10.23 3.11 -20.41
N ASP A 100 9.06 3.45 -20.97
CA ASP A 100 8.83 3.65 -22.41
C ASP A 100 7.61 4.59 -22.58
#